data_AF-A0A7S3WNU6-F1
#
_entry.id   AF-A0A7S3WNU6-F1
#
_cell.length_a   1.000
_cell.length_b   1.000
_cell.length_c   1.000
_cell.angle_alpha   90.00
_cell.angle_beta   90.00
_cell.angle_gamma   90.00
#
_symmetry.space_group_name_H-M   'P 1'
#
loop_
_entity.id
_entity.type
_entity.pdbx_description
1 polymer ?
#
loop_
_entity_poly.entity_id
_entity_poly.type
_entity_poly.pdbx_seq_one_letter_code
_entity_poly.pdbx_strand_id
1 'polypeptide(L)'
;YSEIDYSVEAANARRFRELYGMLPNVFVPAVIEPLSTSCVMTMDWVNGSRLTDAARGRAAWPTGKDGTAVSPAALVDTLVQCSLRQILDVGFFHADPHAGNLLVTRDGELAYID
;
A
#
# COMPACT_ATOMS: atom_id res chain seq x y z
N TYR A 1 -6.28 -26.71 -10.77
CA TYR A 1 -6.92 -25.56 -10.12
C TYR A 1 -6.27 -25.39 -8.75
N SER A 2 -5.12 -24.71 -8.69
CA SER A 2 -4.59 -24.20 -7.43
C SER A 2 -5.33 -22.90 -7.20
N GLU A 3 -6.51 -23.02 -6.61
CA GLU A 3 -7.41 -21.91 -6.30
C GLU A 3 -6.70 -20.99 -5.30
N ILE A 4 -6.70 -19.68 -5.58
CA ILE A 4 -6.08 -18.65 -4.73
C ILE A 4 -6.69 -18.77 -3.31
N ASP A 5 -5.85 -18.97 -2.28
CA ASP A 5 -6.27 -18.97 -0.88
C ASP A 5 -5.95 -17.62 -0.24
N TYR A 6 -6.98 -16.78 -0.12
CA TYR A 6 -6.87 -15.45 0.48
C TYR A 6 -6.49 -15.47 1.97
N SER A 7 -6.50 -16.62 2.64
CA SER A 7 -5.99 -16.74 4.01
C SER A 7 -4.49 -16.49 4.05
N VAL A 8 -3.76 -16.91 3.00
CA VAL A 8 -2.32 -16.68 2.86
C VAL A 8 -2.04 -15.21 2.59
N GLU A 9 -2.80 -14.59 1.68
CA GLU A 9 -2.70 -13.17 1.37
C GLU A 9 -3.01 -12.30 2.60
N ALA A 10 -4.10 -12.60 3.32
CA ALA A 10 -4.45 -11.95 4.58
C ALA A 10 -3.37 -12.08 5.65
N ALA A 11 -2.66 -13.21 5.73
CA ALA A 11 -1.53 -13.37 6.63
C ALA A 11 -0.31 -12.53 6.18
N ASN A 12 -0.04 -12.50 4.89
CA ASN A 12 1.03 -11.68 4.31
C ASN A 12 0.78 -10.18 4.50
N ALA A 13 -0.44 -9.71 4.25
CA ALA A 13 -0.85 -8.31 4.44
C ALA A 13 -0.73 -7.87 5.91
N ARG A 14 -1.12 -8.73 6.87
CA ARG A 14 -0.91 -8.46 8.30
C ARG A 14 0.57 -8.34 8.66
N ARG A 15 1.38 -9.29 8.21
CA ARG A 15 2.84 -9.24 8.41
C ARG A 15 3.45 -7.99 7.76
N PHE A 16 3.00 -7.62 6.56
CA PHE A 16 3.45 -6.41 5.87
C PHE A 16 3.12 -5.15 6.70
N ARG A 17 1.89 -5.07 7.25
CA ARG A 17 1.49 -3.98 8.14
C ARG A 17 2.34 -3.91 9.41
N GLU A 18 2.64 -5.04 10.03
CA GLU A 18 3.51 -5.08 11.23
C GLU A 18 4.91 -4.55 10.94
N LEU A 19 5.46 -4.86 9.77
CA LEU A 19 6.81 -4.48 9.38
C LEU A 19 6.93 -3.03 8.90
N TYR A 20 5.93 -2.56 8.15
CA TYR A 20 6.02 -1.30 7.38
C TYR A 20 4.93 -0.29 7.71
N GLY A 21 3.87 -0.66 8.43
CA GLY A 21 2.74 0.22 8.75
C GLY A 21 3.08 1.38 9.70
N MET A 22 4.28 1.37 10.30
CA MET A 22 4.80 2.47 11.11
C MET A 22 5.80 3.35 10.36
N LEU A 23 6.09 3.06 9.09
CA LEU A 23 6.98 3.89 8.28
C LEU A 23 6.28 5.23 7.95
N PRO A 24 7.02 6.35 7.99
CA PRO A 24 6.45 7.64 7.64
C PRO A 24 5.98 7.63 6.19
N ASN A 25 4.83 8.26 5.93
CA ASN A 25 4.21 8.36 4.61
C ASN A 25 3.83 7.03 3.96
N VAL A 26 3.79 5.93 4.72
CA VAL A 26 3.31 4.63 4.26
C VAL A 26 2.01 4.30 4.98
N PHE A 27 1.03 3.82 4.22
CA PHE A 27 -0.23 3.31 4.76
C PHE A 27 -0.40 1.84 4.35
N VAL A 28 -0.78 1.00 5.30
CA VAL A 28 -1.10 -0.41 5.03
C VAL A 28 -2.46 -0.71 5.67
N PRO A 29 -3.51 -1.02 4.88
CA PRO A 29 -4.83 -1.37 5.39
C PRO A 29 -4.78 -2.51 6.42
N ALA A 30 -5.59 -2.43 7.47
CA ALA A 30 -5.78 -3.57 8.36
C ALA A 30 -6.68 -4.59 7.68
N VAL A 31 -6.28 -5.86 7.73
CA VAL A 31 -7.18 -6.96 7.38
C VAL A 31 -8.24 -7.09 8.48
N ILE A 32 -9.51 -7.16 8.07
CA ILE A 32 -10.64 -7.40 8.96
C ILE A 32 -10.87 -8.91 9.01
N GLU A 33 -10.17 -9.58 9.93
CA GLU A 33 -10.15 -11.04 10.06
C GLU A 33 -11.55 -11.67 10.17
N PRO A 34 -12.51 -11.12 10.95
CA PRO A 34 -13.85 -11.70 11.06
C PRO A 34 -14.66 -11.68 9.75
N LEU A 35 -14.23 -10.87 8.77
CA LEU A 35 -14.86 -10.72 7.46
C LEU A 35 -14.00 -11.32 6.33
N SER A 36 -12.95 -12.06 6.66
CA SER A 36 -12.03 -12.65 5.69
C SER A 36 -12.07 -14.19 5.77
N THR A 37 -11.97 -14.84 4.62
CA THR A 37 -12.02 -16.30 4.42
C THR A 37 -11.02 -16.70 3.33
N SER A 38 -10.88 -17.99 3.03
CA SER A 38 -10.04 -18.48 1.93
C SER A 38 -10.46 -17.96 0.55
N CYS A 39 -11.70 -17.50 0.40
CA CYS A 39 -12.25 -17.04 -0.89
C CYS A 39 -12.47 -15.53 -0.96
N VAL A 40 -12.34 -14.80 0.16
CA VAL A 40 -12.62 -13.35 0.25
C VAL A 40 -11.69 -12.73 1.30
N MET A 41 -10.96 -11.68 0.92
CA MET A 41 -10.22 -10.84 1.88
C MET A 41 -10.93 -9.49 2.04
N THR A 42 -11.13 -9.07 3.30
CA THR A 42 -11.71 -7.77 3.64
C THR A 42 -10.68 -6.95 4.40
N MET A 43 -10.51 -5.67 4.03
CA MET A 43 -9.55 -4.76 4.67
C MET A 43 -10.08 -3.33 4.79
N ASP A 44 -9.34 -2.46 5.50
CA ASP A 44 -9.65 -1.04 5.60
C ASP A 44 -9.82 -0.41 4.21
N TRP A 45 -10.84 0.44 4.08
CA TRP A 45 -11.05 1.20 2.85
C TRP A 45 -9.99 2.30 2.72
N VAL A 46 -9.29 2.31 1.59
CA VAL A 46 -8.31 3.37 1.25
C VAL A 46 -8.97 4.43 0.39
N ASN A 47 -9.12 5.64 0.92
CA ASN A 47 -9.58 6.78 0.14
C ASN A 47 -8.39 7.43 -0.58
N GLY A 48 -8.23 7.11 -1.85
CA GLY A 48 -7.10 7.58 -2.66
C GLY A 48 -7.29 7.33 -4.14
N SER A 49 -6.27 7.70 -4.92
CA SER A 49 -6.19 7.44 -6.36
C SER A 49 -4.98 6.58 -6.66
N ARG A 50 -5.04 5.76 -7.72
CA ARG A 50 -3.88 4.98 -8.18
C ARG A 50 -2.71 5.92 -8.46
N LEU A 51 -1.53 5.53 -7.99
CA LEU A 51 -0.30 6.31 -8.21
C LEU A 51 -0.06 6.54 -9.71
N THR A 52 -0.40 5.57 -10.56
CA THR A 52 -0.29 5.66 -12.02
C THR A 52 -1.27 6.64 -12.66
N ASP A 53 -2.50 6.73 -12.16
CA ASP A 53 -3.51 7.66 -12.68
C ASP A 53 -3.19 9.09 -12.28
N ALA A 54 -2.74 9.28 -11.05
CA ALA A 54 -2.18 10.52 -10.59
C ALA A 54 -1.02 10.90 -11.55
N ALA A 55 0.00 10.05 -11.71
CA ALA A 55 1.20 10.35 -12.52
C ALA A 55 0.90 10.67 -13.99
N ARG A 56 -0.21 10.16 -14.54
CA ARG A 56 -0.66 10.42 -15.90
C ARG A 56 -1.57 11.64 -16.03
N GLY A 57 -1.75 12.42 -14.96
CA GLY A 57 -2.62 13.60 -14.91
C GLY A 57 -4.12 13.27 -14.99
N ARG A 58 -4.50 12.02 -14.69
CA ARG A 58 -5.91 11.56 -14.71
C ARG A 58 -6.60 11.70 -13.36
N ALA A 59 -5.82 11.97 -12.30
CA ALA A 59 -6.30 12.31 -10.98
C ALA A 59 -5.53 13.51 -10.45
N ALA A 60 -6.19 14.34 -9.65
CA ALA A 60 -5.53 15.45 -8.96
C ALA A 60 -4.56 14.91 -7.91
N TRP A 61 -3.42 15.58 -7.75
CA TRP A 61 -2.50 15.24 -6.68
C TRP A 61 -3.10 15.61 -5.31
N PRO A 62 -2.97 14.75 -4.29
CA PRO A 62 -3.52 15.05 -2.98
C PRO A 62 -2.74 16.16 -2.28
N THR A 63 -3.39 16.70 -1.25
CA THR A 63 -2.79 17.65 -0.31
C THR A 63 -2.45 16.87 0.96
N GLY A 64 -1.24 17.04 1.48
CA GLY A 64 -0.79 16.37 2.69
C GLY A 64 -1.63 16.77 3.91
N LYS A 65 -1.46 16.03 5.01
CA LYS A 65 -2.14 16.30 6.30
C LYS A 65 -1.95 17.73 6.82
N ASP A 66 -0.87 18.40 6.41
CA ASP A 66 -0.50 19.77 6.77
C ASP A 66 -1.05 20.85 5.80
N GLY A 67 -1.82 20.45 4.80
CA GLY A 67 -2.35 21.37 3.78
C GLY A 67 -1.35 21.70 2.66
N THR A 68 -0.18 21.07 2.62
CA THR A 68 0.81 21.27 1.56
C THR A 68 0.59 20.35 0.38
N ALA A 69 0.92 20.79 -0.83
CA ALA A 69 0.85 19.93 -2.00
C ALA A 69 1.84 18.77 -1.87
N VAL A 70 1.36 17.54 -2.03
CA VAL A 70 2.22 16.35 -1.98
C VAL A 70 3.18 16.39 -3.17
N SER A 71 4.48 16.24 -2.91
CA SER A 71 5.46 16.17 -4.00
C SER A 71 5.48 14.76 -4.61
N PRO A 72 5.32 14.61 -5.95
CA PRO A 72 5.52 13.32 -6.61
C PRO A 72 6.91 12.72 -6.29
N ALA A 73 7.94 13.55 -6.18
CA ALA A 73 9.28 13.09 -5.84
C ALA A 73 9.35 12.50 -4.42
N ALA A 74 8.67 13.11 -3.44
CA ALA A 74 8.64 12.59 -2.07
C ALA A 74 7.92 11.23 -1.98
N LEU A 75 6.88 11.01 -2.79
CA LEU A 75 6.22 9.70 -2.90
C LEU A 75 7.13 8.65 -3.54
N VAL A 76 7.89 9.02 -4.57
CA VAL A 76 8.89 8.14 -5.19
C VAL A 76 9.99 7.78 -4.19
N ASP A 77 10.49 8.75 -3.42
CA ASP A 77 11.49 8.49 -2.38
C ASP A 77 10.95 7.51 -1.32
N THR A 78 9.69 7.70 -0.89
CA THR A 78 9.01 6.79 0.05
C THR A 78 8.90 5.38 -0.53
N LEU A 79 8.50 5.25 -1.80
CA LEU A 79 8.41 3.98 -2.51
C LEU A 79 9.78 3.27 -2.58
N VAL A 80 10.83 4.00 -2.95
CA VAL A 80 12.19 3.47 -3.07
C VAL A 80 12.72 3.03 -1.70
N GLN A 81 12.57 3.85 -0.66
CA GLN A 81 13.00 3.51 0.69
C GLN A 81 12.28 2.29 1.24
N CYS A 82 10.94 2.24 1.09
CA CYS A 82 10.14 1.10 1.53
C CYS A 82 10.56 -0.19 0.78
N SER A 83 10.76 -0.10 -0.54
CA SER A 83 11.20 -1.24 -1.36
C SER A 83 12.60 -1.73 -0.98
N LEU A 84 13.55 -0.83 -0.73
CA LEU A 84 14.89 -1.20 -0.29
C LEU A 84 14.86 -1.87 1.10
N ARG A 85 14.04 -1.38 2.02
CA ARG A 85 13.87 -1.98 3.35
C ARG A 85 13.30 -3.39 3.27
N GLN A 86 12.34 -3.63 2.37
CA GLN A 86 11.82 -4.97 2.11
C GLN A 86 12.91 -5.94 1.66
N ILE A 87 13.78 -5.49 0.75
CA ILE A 87 14.83 -6.33 0.15
C ILE A 87 16.00 -6.54 1.11
N LEU A 88 16.48 -5.47 1.76
CA LEU A 88 17.77 -5.46 2.45
C LEU A 88 17.64 -5.71 3.96
N ASP A 89 16.58 -5.23 4.60
CA ASP A 89 16.46 -5.31 6.07
C ASP A 89 15.64 -6.52 6.51
N VAL A 90 14.55 -6.83 5.81
CA VAL A 90 13.55 -7.79 6.32
C VAL A 90 13.52 -9.10 5.55
N GLY A 91 13.88 -9.10 4.26
CA GLY A 91 13.80 -10.28 3.39
C GLY A 91 12.37 -10.77 3.16
N PHE A 92 11.36 -9.93 3.45
CA PHE A 92 9.95 -10.16 3.17
C PHE A 92 9.50 -9.11 2.17
N PHE A 93 9.35 -9.55 0.91
CA PHE A 93 9.10 -8.70 -0.23
C PHE A 93 7.69 -8.90 -0.77
N HIS A 94 7.08 -7.78 -1.15
CA HIS A 94 5.85 -7.78 -1.91
C HIS A 94 6.13 -8.27 -3.33
N ALA A 95 5.86 -9.54 -3.63
CA ALA A 95 6.35 -10.24 -4.81
C ALA A 95 5.92 -9.63 -6.16
N ASP A 96 4.84 -8.84 -6.18
CA ASP A 96 4.40 -8.09 -7.35
C ASP A 96 4.18 -6.61 -6.98
N PRO A 97 5.24 -5.77 -6.92
CA PRO A 97 5.11 -4.34 -6.66
C PRO A 97 4.55 -3.61 -7.89
N HIS A 98 3.51 -4.19 -8.51
CA HIS A 98 2.81 -3.58 -9.61
C HIS A 98 2.24 -2.27 -9.10
N ALA A 99 2.45 -1.20 -9.87
CA ALA A 99 1.92 0.12 -9.56
C ALA A 99 0.37 0.19 -9.54
N GLY A 100 -0.30 -0.96 -9.71
CA GLY A 100 -1.75 -1.14 -9.58
C GLY A 100 -2.19 -1.33 -8.12
N ASN A 101 -1.32 -1.87 -7.26
CA ASN A 101 -1.56 -2.10 -5.83
C ASN A 101 -1.05 -0.93 -4.96
N LEU A 102 -0.65 0.17 -5.61
CA LEU A 102 -0.21 1.40 -4.96
C LEU A 102 -1.24 2.51 -5.17
N LEU A 103 -1.79 2.98 -4.07
CA LEU A 103 -2.65 4.16 -4.03
C LEU A 103 -1.91 5.32 -3.37
N VAL A 104 -2.22 6.54 -3.78
CA VAL A 104 -1.89 7.74 -3.01
C VAL A 104 -3.16 8.12 -2.25
N THR A 105 -3.08 8.10 -0.91
CA THR A 105 -4.21 8.48 -0.07
C THR A 105 -4.50 9.98 -0.21
N ARG A 106 -5.71 10.40 0.16
CA ARG A 106 -6.05 11.83 0.21
C ARG A 106 -5.13 12.65 1.11
N ASP A 107 -4.55 12.01 2.11
CA ASP A 107 -3.64 12.61 3.09
C ASP A 107 -2.17 12.61 2.63
N GLY A 108 -1.90 12.13 1.41
CA GLY A 108 -0.57 12.13 0.81
C GLY A 108 0.33 10.95 1.16
N GLU A 109 -0.25 9.87 1.69
CA GLU A 109 0.49 8.67 2.05
C GLU A 109 0.48 7.66 0.90
N LEU A 110 1.55 6.86 0.78
CA LEU A 110 1.64 5.74 -0.14
C LEU A 110 0.98 4.52 0.49
N ALA A 111 -0.18 4.14 -0.02
CA ALA A 111 -0.93 2.99 0.43
C ALA A 111 -0.65 1.73 -0.39
N TYR A 112 -0.34 0.63 0.30
CA TYR A 112 -0.15 -0.71 -0.27
C TYR A 112 -1.43 -1.52 -0.02
N ILE A 113 -2.12 -1.99 -1.07
CA ILE A 113 -3.44 -2.64 -0.97
C ILE A 113 -3.46 -4.11 -1.37
N ASP A 114 -2.31 -4.75 -1.38
CA ASP A 114 -2.12 -6.19 -1.63
C ASP A 114 -1.34 -6.80 -0.45
#